data_AF-A0A429NFM2-F1
#
_entry.id   AF-A0A429NFM2-F1
#
_cell.length_a   1.000
_cell.length_b   1.000
_cell.length_c   1.000
_cell.angle_alpha   90.00
_cell.angle_beta   90.00
_cell.angle_gamma   90.00
#
_symmetry.space_group_name_H-M   'P 1'
#
loop_
_entity.id
_entity.type
_entity.pdbx_description
1 polymer ?
#
loop_
_entity_poly.entity_id
_entity_poly.type
_entity_poly.pdbx_seq_one_letter_code
_entity_poly.pdbx_strand_id
1 'polypeptide(L)'
;MSEYIEITQDVGPWRVLMRWAADADPASGPTRVLITPHPDADPASTQGGVSSTVLRQIDFKKAGDQFRAARPAEPEQQVMQDTEAEALRWLLGTEGISDAYLAFLAESYVRAVARAVPNVTAHLAELTHKRPETIRGHLKEARKRDLLTTVPGKAGGQLTVKAREITNGEYLDRVTAHLMGEQ
;
A
#
# COMPACT_ATOMS: atom_id res chain seq x y z
N MET A 1 26.64 11.90 -2.57
CA MET A 1 26.71 11.02 -1.39
C MET A 1 25.48 10.16 -1.46
N SER A 2 25.61 8.84 -1.65
CA SER A 2 24.43 7.96 -1.68
C SER A 2 23.77 8.00 -0.31
N GLU A 3 22.48 8.33 -0.28
CA GLU A 3 21.66 8.25 0.92
C GLU A 3 21.22 6.80 1.12
N TYR A 4 21.13 6.35 2.37
CA TYR A 4 20.84 4.96 2.68
C TYR A 4 19.78 4.88 3.77
N ILE A 5 18.91 3.88 3.64
CA ILE A 5 17.92 3.54 4.64
C ILE A 5 18.39 2.30 5.38
N GLU A 6 18.50 2.41 6.70
CA GLU A 6 18.97 1.34 7.58
C GLU A 6 17.81 0.87 8.47
N ILE A 7 17.50 -0.42 8.38
CA ILE A 7 16.48 -1.08 9.18
C ILE A 7 17.17 -2.02 10.16
N THR A 8 16.81 -1.92 11.44
CA THR A 8 17.37 -2.75 12.49
C THR A 8 16.32 -3.72 13.01
N GLN A 9 16.73 -4.96 13.26
CA GLN A 9 15.95 -5.95 14.01
C GLN A 9 16.84 -6.70 14.98
N ASP A 10 16.28 -7.14 16.10
CA ASP A 10 16.98 -7.95 17.09
C ASP A 10 16.52 -9.42 16.97
N VAL A 11 17.48 -10.33 16.96
CA VAL A 11 17.30 -11.77 16.79
C VAL A 11 18.10 -12.49 17.88
N GLY A 12 17.43 -12.84 18.98
CA GLY A 12 18.10 -13.38 20.17
C GLY A 12 19.17 -12.40 20.69
N PRO A 13 20.42 -12.83 20.91
CA PRO A 13 21.50 -11.96 21.37
C PRO A 13 22.17 -11.15 20.24
N TRP A 14 21.63 -11.17 19.02
CA TRP A 14 22.19 -10.50 17.85
C TRP A 14 21.33 -9.33 17.42
N ARG A 15 21.99 -8.25 17.00
CA ARG A 15 21.39 -7.13 16.28
C ARG A 15 21.73 -7.26 14.80
N VAL A 16 20.71 -7.17 13.96
CA VAL A 16 20.83 -7.26 12.50
C VAL A 16 20.44 -5.92 11.89
N LEU A 17 21.40 -5.29 11.22
CA LEU A 17 21.20 -4.07 10.43
C LEU A 17 21.16 -4.44 8.95
N MET A 18 20.08 -4.06 8.29
CA MET A 18 19.87 -4.22 6.86
C MET A 18 19.84 -2.85 6.19
N ARG A 19 20.55 -2.72 5.08
CA ARG A 19 20.74 -1.43 4.40
C ARG A 19 20.36 -1.48 2.94
N TRP A 20 19.57 -0.51 2.51
CA TRP A 20 19.22 -0.24 1.12
C TRP A 20 19.79 1.12 0.71
N ALA A 21 20.08 1.28 -0.59
CA ALA A 21 20.22 2.61 -1.14
C ALA A 21 18.83 3.28 -1.14
N ALA A 22 18.76 4.59 -0.85
CA ALA A 22 17.48 5.29 -0.75
C ALA A 22 16.68 5.28 -2.07
N ASP A 23 17.38 5.21 -3.20
CA ASP A 23 16.86 5.13 -4.56
C ASP A 23 16.68 3.68 -5.08
N ALA A 24 16.93 2.67 -4.24
CA ALA A 24 16.78 1.28 -4.65
C ALA A 24 15.31 0.93 -4.97
N ASP A 25 15.12 0.05 -5.95
CA ASP A 25 13.82 -0.53 -6.31
C ASP A 25 13.09 -1.05 -5.05
N PRO A 26 11.80 -0.71 -4.83
CA PRO A 26 11.09 -1.11 -3.61
C PRO A 26 10.85 -2.62 -3.48
N ALA A 27 11.01 -3.38 -4.57
CA ALA A 27 11.01 -4.84 -4.59
C ALA A 27 12.42 -5.46 -4.37
N SER A 28 13.47 -4.65 -4.28
CA SER A 28 14.84 -5.13 -4.06
C SER A 28 15.11 -5.54 -2.62
N GLY A 29 16.05 -6.49 -2.47
CA GLY A 29 16.60 -6.87 -1.18
C GLY A 29 17.66 -5.89 -0.67
N PRO A 30 18.09 -6.02 0.60
CA PRO A 30 19.12 -5.16 1.16
C PRO A 30 20.46 -5.36 0.46
N THR A 31 21.16 -4.26 0.21
CA THR A 31 22.52 -4.25 -0.36
C THR A 31 23.59 -4.69 0.64
N ARG A 32 23.30 -4.57 1.95
CA ARG A 32 24.19 -5.01 3.03
C ARG A 32 23.37 -5.51 4.20
N VAL A 33 23.85 -6.60 4.80
CA VAL A 33 23.36 -7.14 6.06
C VAL A 33 24.55 -7.22 7.01
N LEU A 34 24.45 -6.55 8.16
CA LEU A 34 25.46 -6.57 9.21
C LEU A 34 24.85 -7.20 10.46
N ILE A 35 25.51 -8.23 10.99
CA ILE A 35 25.08 -8.92 12.21
C ILE A 35 26.15 -8.68 13.27
N THR A 36 25.75 -8.05 14.37
CA THR A 36 26.62 -7.76 15.51
C THR A 36 25.98 -8.27 16.80
N PRO A 37 26.75 -8.56 17.86
CA PRO A 37 26.17 -8.73 19.18
C PRO A 37 25.26 -7.56 19.53
N HIS A 38 24.11 -7.85 20.14
CA HIS A 38 23.26 -6.81 20.71
C HIS A 38 24.05 -6.10 21.83
N PRO A 39 23.97 -4.77 21.98
CA PRO A 39 24.73 -4.04 23.01
C PRO A 39 24.48 -4.55 24.42
N ASP A 40 23.26 -5.02 24.69
CA ASP A 40 22.85 -5.56 25.99
C ASP A 40 22.95 -7.10 26.08
N ALA A 41 23.56 -7.77 25.10
CA ALA A 41 23.73 -9.22 25.15
C ALA A 41 24.83 -9.62 26.13
N ASP A 42 24.58 -10.67 26.92
CA ASP A 42 25.62 -11.35 27.69
C ASP A 42 26.69 -11.89 26.74
N PRO A 43 27.99 -11.57 26.91
CA PRO A 43 29.07 -12.12 26.10
C PRO A 43 29.04 -13.65 25.99
N ALA A 44 28.61 -14.37 27.04
CA ALA A 44 28.46 -15.82 27.02
C ALA A 44 27.45 -16.29 25.95
N SER A 45 26.39 -15.52 25.72
CA SER A 45 25.32 -15.84 24.78
C SER A 45 25.73 -15.68 23.29
N THR A 46 26.88 -15.04 23.01
CA THR A 46 27.39 -14.82 21.65
C THR A 46 28.67 -15.60 21.32
N GLN A 47 29.22 -16.37 22.28
CA GLN A 47 30.46 -17.13 22.07
C GLN A 47 30.36 -18.19 20.96
N GLY A 48 29.16 -18.74 20.72
CA GLY A 48 28.92 -19.70 19.64
C GLY A 48 28.91 -19.09 18.23
N GLY A 49 29.04 -17.77 18.11
CA GLY A 49 28.95 -17.06 16.83
C GLY A 49 27.55 -17.09 16.21
N VAL A 50 27.45 -16.58 14.98
CA VAL A 50 26.17 -16.53 14.25
C VAL A 50 25.86 -17.92 13.70
N SER A 51 24.84 -18.57 14.25
CA SER A 51 24.40 -19.89 13.80
C SER A 51 23.43 -19.82 12.62
N SER A 52 23.23 -20.94 11.92
CA SER A 52 22.22 -21.06 10.86
C SER A 52 20.80 -20.82 11.35
N THR A 53 20.52 -21.10 12.63
CA THR A 53 19.24 -20.80 13.28
C THR A 53 19.00 -19.30 13.34
N VAL A 54 20.01 -18.52 13.73
CA VAL A 54 19.93 -17.05 13.76
C VAL A 54 19.66 -16.51 12.37
N LEU A 55 20.38 -17.00 11.34
CA LEU A 55 20.17 -16.57 9.96
C LEU A 55 18.75 -16.84 9.45
N ARG A 56 18.13 -17.95 9.86
CA ARG A 56 16.75 -18.31 9.48
C ARG A 56 15.69 -17.47 10.20
N GLN A 57 16.02 -16.88 11.34
CA GLN A 57 15.12 -16.03 12.12
C GLN A 57 15.11 -14.57 11.64
N ILE A 58 16.02 -14.19 10.76
CA ILE A 58 16.06 -12.86 10.14
C ILE A 58 14.85 -12.68 9.24
N ASP A 59 13.98 -11.72 9.58
CA ASP A 59 12.78 -11.42 8.80
C ASP A 59 13.06 -10.37 7.72
N PHE A 60 13.58 -10.83 6.58
CA PHE A 60 13.84 -9.98 5.42
C PHE A 60 12.56 -9.37 4.84
N LYS A 61 11.41 -10.03 5.00
CA LYS A 61 10.15 -9.55 4.46
C LYS A 61 9.68 -8.33 5.25
N LYS A 62 9.63 -8.45 6.58
CA LYS A 62 9.29 -7.34 7.47
C LYS A 62 10.24 -6.17 7.31
N ALA A 63 11.55 -6.44 7.16
CA ALA A 63 12.52 -5.38 6.94
C ALA A 63 12.31 -4.67 5.58
N GLY A 64 11.96 -5.41 4.52
CA GLY A 64 11.57 -4.83 3.23
C GLY A 64 10.29 -3.99 3.32
N ASP A 65 9.30 -4.40 4.10
CA ASP A 65 8.11 -3.59 4.38
C ASP A 65 8.47 -2.27 5.08
N GLN A 66 9.37 -2.32 6.06
CA GLN A 66 9.86 -1.14 6.77
C GLN A 66 10.69 -0.22 5.86
N PHE A 67 11.53 -0.77 4.98
CA PHE A 67 12.25 0.00 3.96
C PHE A 67 11.28 0.75 3.05
N ARG A 68 10.25 0.08 2.53
CA ARG A 68 9.21 0.71 1.68
C ARG A 68 8.48 1.84 2.40
N ALA A 69 8.20 1.68 3.69
CA ALA A 69 7.53 2.70 4.50
C ALA A 69 8.44 3.89 4.85
N ALA A 70 9.74 3.64 5.05
CA ALA A 70 10.73 4.67 5.40
C ALA A 70 11.23 5.45 4.17
N ARG A 71 11.06 4.89 2.97
CA ARG A 71 11.42 5.58 1.73
C ARG A 71 10.49 6.78 1.54
N PRO A 72 11.02 7.99 1.25
CA PRO A 72 10.16 9.06 0.77
C PRO A 72 9.44 8.54 -0.47
N ALA A 73 8.10 8.65 -0.49
CA ALA A 73 7.38 8.28 -1.69
C ALA A 73 7.90 9.13 -2.85
N GLU A 74 7.99 8.55 -4.03
CA GLU A 74 8.27 9.35 -5.21
C GLU A 74 7.19 10.45 -5.28
N PRO A 75 7.56 11.72 -5.53
CA PRO A 75 6.61 12.83 -5.54
C PRO A 75 5.40 12.52 -6.43
N GLU A 76 5.63 11.82 -7.54
CA GLU A 76 4.61 11.37 -8.49
C GLU A 76 3.62 10.35 -7.89
N GLN A 77 4.09 9.43 -7.03
CA GLN A 77 3.23 8.44 -6.37
C GLN A 77 2.39 9.06 -5.25
N GLN A 78 2.97 10.01 -4.50
CA GLN A 78 2.26 10.80 -3.50
C GLN A 78 1.18 11.67 -4.14
N VAL A 79 1.52 12.44 -5.18
CA VAL A 79 0.57 13.28 -5.92
C VAL A 79 -0.56 12.44 -6.52
N MET A 80 -0.26 11.25 -7.04
CA MET A 80 -1.29 10.37 -7.60
C MET A 80 -2.21 9.77 -6.52
N GLN A 81 -1.69 9.44 -5.35
CA GLN A 81 -2.53 9.00 -4.22
C GLN A 81 -3.38 10.14 -3.66
N ASP A 82 -2.82 11.35 -3.56
CA ASP A 82 -3.53 12.52 -3.04
C ASP A 82 -4.68 12.92 -3.97
N THR A 83 -4.45 12.93 -5.28
CA THR A 83 -5.47 13.19 -6.30
C THR A 83 -6.55 12.10 -6.33
N GLU A 84 -6.18 10.82 -6.21
CA GLU A 84 -7.13 9.71 -6.08
C GLU A 84 -8.00 9.86 -4.82
N ALA A 85 -7.38 10.18 -3.70
CA ALA A 85 -8.07 10.37 -2.43
C ALA A 85 -9.01 11.59 -2.47
N GLU A 86 -8.57 12.69 -3.07
CA GLU A 86 -9.37 13.90 -3.27
C GLU A 86 -10.58 13.64 -4.17
N ALA A 87 -10.40 13.00 -5.32
CA ALA A 87 -11.48 12.63 -6.23
C ALA A 87 -12.55 11.77 -5.54
N LEU A 88 -12.12 10.74 -4.80
CA LEU A 88 -13.04 9.86 -4.05
C LEU A 88 -13.81 10.61 -2.97
N ARG A 89 -13.15 11.52 -2.24
CA ARG A 89 -13.80 12.32 -1.20
C ARG A 89 -14.76 13.34 -1.79
N TRP A 90 -14.38 13.99 -2.89
CA TRP A 90 -15.21 14.94 -3.61
C TRP A 90 -16.48 14.26 -4.13
N LEU A 91 -16.36 13.15 -4.88
CA LEU A 91 -17.50 12.38 -5.37
C LEU A 91 -18.42 11.91 -4.24
N LEU A 92 -17.85 11.44 -3.13
CA LEU A 92 -18.64 11.03 -1.96
C LEU A 92 -19.37 12.22 -1.30
N GLY A 93 -18.77 13.41 -1.33
CA GLY A 93 -19.36 14.62 -0.78
C GLY A 93 -20.45 15.23 -1.67
N THR A 94 -20.28 15.20 -2.99
CA THR A 94 -21.22 15.81 -3.95
C THR A 94 -22.34 14.86 -4.37
N GLU A 95 -22.02 13.60 -4.65
CA GLU A 95 -22.96 12.61 -5.20
C GLU A 95 -23.39 11.55 -4.15
N GLY A 96 -22.73 11.48 -2.99
CA GLY A 96 -22.99 10.47 -1.98
C GLY A 96 -22.55 9.06 -2.43
N ILE A 97 -23.29 8.02 -2.01
CA ILE A 97 -23.03 6.63 -2.41
C ILE A 97 -23.67 6.35 -3.80
N SER A 98 -23.23 7.12 -4.79
CA SER A 98 -23.69 7.06 -6.19
C SER A 98 -22.94 6.00 -6.99
N ASP A 99 -23.44 5.68 -8.19
CA ASP A 99 -22.76 4.78 -9.13
C ASP A 99 -21.40 5.35 -9.56
N ALA A 100 -21.26 6.67 -9.65
CA ALA A 100 -19.99 7.34 -9.92
C ALA A 100 -18.97 7.10 -8.81
N TYR A 101 -19.32 7.43 -7.57
CA TYR A 101 -18.44 7.16 -6.43
C TYR A 101 -18.06 5.67 -6.34
N LEU A 102 -19.03 4.76 -6.50
CA LEU A 102 -18.79 3.33 -6.41
C LEU A 102 -17.91 2.81 -7.56
N ALA A 103 -18.01 3.38 -8.77
CA ALA A 103 -17.17 3.01 -9.90
C ALA A 103 -15.71 3.44 -9.69
N PHE A 104 -15.46 4.67 -9.24
CA PHE A 104 -14.12 5.15 -8.90
C PHE A 104 -13.52 4.38 -7.71
N LEU A 105 -14.33 4.06 -6.69
CA LEU A 105 -13.89 3.21 -5.58
C LEU A 105 -13.53 1.79 -6.05
N ALA A 106 -14.31 1.21 -6.97
CA ALA A 106 -14.02 -0.10 -7.54
C ALA A 106 -12.75 -0.08 -8.40
N GLU A 107 -12.47 1.00 -9.11
CA GLU A 107 -11.23 1.18 -9.87
C GLU A 107 -10.02 1.19 -8.93
N SER A 108 -10.10 2.02 -7.89
CA SER A 108 -9.09 2.13 -6.82
C SER A 108 -8.82 0.76 -6.18
N TYR A 109 -9.88 -0.01 -5.92
CA TYR A 109 -9.78 -1.38 -5.41
C TYR A 109 -9.03 -2.31 -6.37
N VAL A 110 -9.41 -2.35 -7.65
CA VAL A 110 -8.77 -3.21 -8.65
C VAL A 110 -7.29 -2.85 -8.81
N ARG A 111 -6.97 -1.56 -8.80
CA ARG A 111 -5.59 -1.04 -8.86
C ARG A 111 -4.77 -1.46 -7.64
N ALA A 112 -5.32 -1.31 -6.43
CA ALA A 112 -4.66 -1.72 -5.19
C ALA A 112 -4.44 -3.24 -5.12
N VAL A 113 -5.41 -4.05 -5.59
CA VAL A 113 -5.25 -5.51 -5.72
C VAL A 113 -4.15 -5.85 -6.73
N ALA A 114 -4.12 -5.20 -7.90
CA ALA A 114 -3.11 -5.43 -8.93
C ALA A 114 -1.69 -5.07 -8.45
N ARG A 115 -1.56 -4.05 -7.59
CA ARG A 115 -0.30 -3.65 -6.94
C ARG A 115 0.06 -4.50 -5.72
N ALA A 116 -0.73 -5.53 -5.40
CA ALA A 116 -0.54 -6.38 -4.23
C ALA A 116 -0.45 -5.60 -2.90
N VAL A 117 -1.21 -4.50 -2.77
CA VAL A 117 -1.23 -3.68 -1.56
C VAL A 117 -1.70 -4.53 -0.37
N PRO A 118 -0.93 -4.60 0.72
CA PRO A 118 -1.35 -5.32 1.92
C PRO A 118 -2.60 -4.67 2.51
N ASN A 119 -3.60 -5.49 2.83
CA ASN A 119 -4.86 -5.03 3.43
C ASN A 119 -5.56 -3.90 2.65
N VAL A 120 -5.88 -4.17 1.38
CA VAL A 120 -6.57 -3.25 0.44
C VAL A 120 -7.76 -2.49 1.06
N THR A 121 -8.51 -3.13 1.95
CA THR A 121 -9.69 -2.48 2.58
C THR A 121 -9.28 -1.35 3.52
N ALA A 122 -8.18 -1.51 4.25
CA ALA A 122 -7.65 -0.46 5.13
C ALA A 122 -7.09 0.70 4.31
N HIS A 123 -6.38 0.40 3.22
CA HIS A 123 -5.87 1.41 2.30
C HIS A 123 -6.99 2.28 1.69
N LEU A 124 -8.05 1.67 1.17
CA LEU A 124 -9.20 2.41 0.63
C LEU A 124 -9.96 3.23 1.70
N ALA A 125 -9.97 2.75 2.94
CA ALA A 125 -10.55 3.46 4.07
C ALA A 125 -9.78 4.75 4.40
N GLU A 126 -8.45 4.71 4.29
CA GLU A 126 -7.59 5.90 4.41
C GLU A 126 -7.91 6.90 3.31
N LEU A 127 -7.94 6.49 2.04
CA LEU A 127 -8.22 7.40 0.91
C LEU A 127 -9.55 8.16 1.06
N THR A 128 -10.58 7.47 1.55
CA THR A 128 -11.96 7.99 1.64
C THR A 128 -12.32 8.63 2.99
N HIS A 129 -11.40 8.59 3.97
CA HIS A 129 -11.68 8.92 5.38
C HIS A 129 -12.93 8.20 5.90
N LYS A 130 -13.02 6.89 5.67
CA LYS A 130 -14.12 6.04 6.16
C LYS A 130 -13.58 4.84 6.92
N ARG A 131 -14.46 4.15 7.64
CA ARG A 131 -14.09 2.92 8.34
C ARG A 131 -13.93 1.77 7.33
N PRO A 132 -13.00 0.83 7.54
CA PRO A 132 -12.85 -0.34 6.67
C PRO A 132 -14.15 -1.14 6.49
N GLU A 133 -14.99 -1.21 7.52
CA GLU A 133 -16.31 -1.86 7.45
C GLU A 133 -17.26 -1.18 6.47
N THR A 134 -17.28 0.17 6.47
CA THR A 134 -18.05 0.97 5.51
C THR A 134 -17.58 0.71 4.09
N ILE A 135 -16.27 0.63 3.87
CA ILE A 135 -15.71 0.33 2.55
C ILE A 135 -16.07 -1.07 2.07
N ARG A 136 -16.10 -2.08 2.95
CA ARG A 136 -16.65 -3.40 2.57
C ARG A 136 -18.11 -3.30 2.15
N GLY A 137 -18.90 -2.48 2.84
CA GLY A 137 -20.28 -2.17 2.48
C GLY A 137 -20.39 -1.54 1.08
N HIS A 138 -19.58 -0.51 0.80
CA HIS A 138 -19.55 0.15 -0.51
C HIS A 138 -19.11 -0.81 -1.63
N LEU A 139 -18.07 -1.62 -1.42
CA LEU A 139 -17.63 -2.62 -2.42
C LEU A 139 -18.69 -3.71 -2.65
N LYS A 140 -19.47 -4.08 -1.62
CA LYS A 140 -20.61 -4.99 -1.78
C LYS A 140 -21.71 -4.34 -2.63
N GLU A 141 -21.99 -3.06 -2.40
CA GLU A 141 -22.96 -2.31 -3.19
C GLU A 141 -22.49 -2.14 -4.65
N ALA A 142 -21.21 -1.85 -4.88
CA ALA A 142 -20.62 -1.80 -6.22
C ALA A 142 -20.80 -3.12 -6.99
N ARG A 143 -20.64 -4.27 -6.33
CA ARG A 143 -20.93 -5.59 -6.92
C ARG A 143 -22.42 -5.77 -7.22
N LYS A 144 -23.29 -5.35 -6.30
CA LYS A 144 -24.75 -5.43 -6.47
C LYS A 144 -25.25 -4.58 -7.64
N ARG A 145 -24.60 -3.44 -7.90
CA ARG A 145 -24.93 -2.52 -9.00
C ARG A 145 -24.21 -2.81 -10.32
N ASP A 146 -23.56 -3.96 -10.42
CA ASP A 146 -22.83 -4.42 -11.59
C ASP A 146 -21.71 -3.45 -12.02
N LEU A 147 -21.00 -2.88 -11.05
CA LEU A 147 -19.83 -2.01 -11.26
C LEU A 147 -18.50 -2.77 -11.03
N LEU A 148 -18.55 -3.85 -10.25
CA LEU A 148 -17.40 -4.67 -9.91
C LEU A 148 -17.76 -6.15 -10.02
N THR A 149 -16.98 -6.93 -10.78
CA THR A 149 -17.20 -8.38 -10.85
C THR A 149 -16.76 -9.08 -9.57
N THR A 150 -17.31 -10.27 -9.32
CA THR A 150 -16.95 -11.10 -8.17
C THR A 150 -16.10 -12.27 -8.62
N VAL A 151 -14.95 -12.48 -7.98
CA VAL A 151 -14.13 -13.69 -8.15
C VAL A 151 -14.43 -14.64 -6.99
N PRO A 152 -14.97 -15.85 -7.24
CA PRO A 152 -15.23 -16.81 -6.19
C PRO A 152 -13.95 -17.19 -5.43
N GLY A 153 -13.98 -17.10 -4.10
CA GLY A 153 -12.91 -17.60 -3.22
C GLY A 153 -11.64 -16.75 -3.12
N LYS A 154 -11.57 -15.56 -3.75
CA LYS A 154 -10.41 -14.65 -3.64
C LYS A 154 -10.82 -13.17 -3.62
N ALA A 155 -9.99 -12.35 -2.97
CA ALA A 155 -10.03 -10.89 -3.16
C ALA A 155 -9.64 -10.58 -4.61
N GLY A 156 -10.43 -9.76 -5.29
CA GLY A 156 -10.26 -9.45 -6.71
C GLY A 156 -11.59 -9.14 -7.39
N GLY A 157 -11.51 -9.04 -8.70
CA GLY A 157 -12.60 -8.57 -9.57
C GLY A 157 -12.02 -7.72 -10.69
N GLN A 158 -12.86 -7.41 -11.66
CA GLN A 158 -12.59 -6.47 -12.72
C GLN A 158 -13.71 -5.45 -12.74
N LEU A 159 -13.39 -4.23 -13.17
CA LEU A 159 -14.41 -3.26 -13.54
C LEU A 159 -15.26 -3.83 -14.68
N THR A 160 -16.57 -3.68 -14.56
CA THR A 160 -17.50 -3.98 -15.65
C THR A 160 -17.41 -2.91 -16.73
N VAL A 161 -18.04 -3.15 -17.88
CA VAL A 161 -18.13 -2.15 -18.95
C VAL A 161 -18.82 -0.88 -18.43
N LYS A 162 -19.94 -1.04 -17.71
CA LYS A 162 -20.67 0.08 -17.07
C LYS A 162 -19.76 0.94 -16.19
N ALA A 163 -18.94 0.32 -15.33
CA ALA A 163 -18.04 1.08 -14.47
C ALA A 163 -16.93 1.79 -15.25
N ARG A 164 -16.42 1.18 -16.33
CA ARG A 164 -15.42 1.80 -17.21
C ARG A 164 -15.98 2.99 -17.98
N GLU A 165 -17.21 2.91 -18.44
CA GLU A 165 -17.89 4.04 -19.10
C GLU A 165 -18.03 5.24 -18.15
N ILE A 166 -18.32 4.98 -16.88
CA ILE A 166 -18.40 6.03 -15.86
C ILE A 166 -17.02 6.62 -15.55
N THR A 167 -16.02 5.77 -15.33
CA THR A 167 -14.65 6.20 -14.94
C THR A 167 -13.85 6.80 -16.09
N ASN A 168 -14.24 6.58 -17.35
CA ASN A 168 -13.61 7.16 -18.53
C ASN A 168 -14.50 8.20 -19.26
N GLY A 169 -15.69 8.48 -18.74
CA GLY A 169 -16.67 9.36 -19.37
C GLY A 169 -16.78 10.72 -18.66
N GLU A 170 -17.97 11.31 -18.70
CA GLU A 170 -18.25 12.65 -18.16
C GLU A 170 -17.83 12.84 -16.69
N TYR A 171 -17.88 11.80 -15.87
CA TYR A 171 -17.42 11.89 -14.49
C TYR A 171 -15.91 12.06 -14.36
N LEU A 172 -15.12 11.52 -15.29
CA LEU A 172 -13.68 11.79 -15.33
C LEU A 172 -13.40 13.26 -15.62
N ASP A 173 -14.14 13.85 -16.57
CA ASP A 173 -14.01 15.27 -16.91
C ASP A 173 -14.37 16.16 -15.71
N ARG A 174 -15.47 15.84 -15.01
CA ARG A 174 -15.90 16.57 -13.81
C ARG A 174 -14.89 16.45 -12.65
N VAL A 175 -14.36 15.25 -12.42
CA VAL A 175 -13.29 15.01 -11.42
C VAL A 175 -12.04 15.79 -11.81
N THR A 176 -11.64 15.75 -13.07
CA THR A 176 -10.44 16.44 -13.57
C THR A 176 -10.59 17.95 -13.45
N ALA A 177 -11.71 18.52 -13.85
CA ALA A 177 -12.00 19.95 -13.68
C ALA A 177 -11.90 20.37 -12.21
N HIS A 178 -12.47 19.56 -11.29
CA HIS A 178 -12.35 19.81 -9.86
C HIS A 178 -10.88 19.79 -9.38
N LEU A 179 -10.11 18.76 -9.77
CA LEU A 179 -8.70 18.63 -9.40
C LEU A 179 -7.82 19.75 -9.99
N MET A 180 -8.21 20.31 -11.15
CA MET A 180 -7.53 21.44 -11.79
C MET A 180 -7.98 22.81 -11.25
N GLY A 181 -8.97 22.85 -10.34
CA GLY A 181 -9.48 24.09 -9.77
C GLY A 181 -10.36 24.91 -10.72
N GLU A 182 -10.86 24.30 -11.80
CA GLU A 182 -11.81 24.92 -12.72
C GLU A 182 -13.23 24.79 -12.11
N GLN A 183 -13.73 25.86 -11.50
CA GLN A 183 -15.12 25.99 -11.03
C GLN A 183 -15.87 27.06 -11.82
#